data_AF-A0A4Q3JJI4-F1
#
_entry.id   AF-A0A4Q3JJI4-F1
#
_cell.length_a   1.000
_cell.length_b   1.000
_cell.length_c   1.000
_cell.angle_alpha   90.00
_cell.angle_beta   90.00
_cell.angle_gamma   90.00
#
_symmetry.space_group_name_H-M   'P 1'
#
loop_
_entity.id
_entity.type
_entity.pdbx_description
1 polymer ?
#
loop_
_entity_poly.entity_id
_entity_poly.type
_entity_poly.pdbx_seq_one_letter_code
_entity_poly.pdbx_strand_id
1 'polypeptide(L)' 'MPLSAKPQVLVVEDEALLLFSISDELKDAGFEVFEAVNADEAIRHLDVHQG' A
#
# COMPACT_ATOMS: atom_id res chain seq x y z
N MET A 1 -6.60 15.40 -21.23
CA MET A 1 -6.82 14.11 -20.54
C MET A 1 -6.67 14.39 -19.06
N PRO A 2 -7.63 14.10 -18.18
CA PRO A 2 -7.40 14.29 -16.74
C PRO A 2 -6.18 13.44 -16.33
N LEU A 3 -5.34 13.98 -15.43
CA LEU A 3 -4.15 13.30 -14.91
C LEU A 3 -4.56 11.90 -14.45
N SER A 4 -3.98 10.85 -15.04
CA SER A 4 -4.19 9.47 -14.61
C SER A 4 -3.67 9.37 -13.17
N ALA A 5 -4.56 9.27 -12.19
CA ALA A 5 -4.16 9.02 -10.81
C ALA A 5 -3.36 7.72 -10.75
N LYS A 6 -2.29 7.69 -9.95
CA LYS A 6 -1.53 6.46 -9.74
C LYS A 6 -2.45 5.42 -9.10
N PRO A 7 -2.44 4.15 -9.54
CA PRO A 7 -3.19 3.10 -8.86
C PRO A 7 -2.66 2.93 -7.42
N GLN A 8 -3.57 2.82 -6.46
CA GLN A 8 -3.25 2.70 -5.04
C GLN A 8 -3.30 1.23 -4.60
N VAL A 9 -2.37 0.81 -3.74
CA VAL A 9 -2.28 -0.56 -3.21
C VAL A 9 -1.94 -0.52 -1.71
N LEU A 10 -2.63 -1.36 -0.92
CA LEU A 10 -2.29 -1.63 0.48
C LEU A 10 -1.62 -3.01 0.57
N VAL A 11 -0.39 -3.06 1.08
CA VAL A 11 0.36 -4.29 1.34
C VAL A 11 0.28 -4.61 2.82
N VAL A 12 -0.14 -5.84 3.15
CA VAL A 12 -0.24 -6.33 4.53
C VAL A 12 0.71 -7.51 4.68
N GLU A 13 1.76 -7.33 5.49
CA GLU A 13 2.84 -8.31 5.65
C GLU A 13 3.52 -8.11 7.02
N ASP A 14 3.58 -9.15 7.84
CA ASP A 14 4.07 -9.07 9.23
C ASP A 14 5.60 -9.12 9.34
N GLU A 15 6.28 -9.65 8.33
CA GLU A 15 7.73 -9.66 8.26
C GLU A 15 8.27 -8.38 7.61
N ALA A 16 8.94 -7.53 8.40
CA ALA A 16 9.40 -6.20 7.97
C ALA A 16 10.29 -6.20 6.70
N LEU A 17 11.14 -7.21 6.50
CA LEU A 17 11.99 -7.30 5.31
C LEU A 17 11.19 -7.67 4.05
N LEU A 18 10.18 -8.52 4.18
CA LEU A 18 9.28 -8.88 3.08
C LEU A 18 8.39 -7.70 2.71
N LEU A 19 7.82 -7.02 3.72
CA LEU A 19 7.01 -5.81 3.51
C LEU A 19 7.81 -4.74 2.76
N PHE A 20 9.07 -4.52 3.13
CA PHE A 20 9.96 -3.59 2.44
C PHE A 20 10.19 -4.01 0.98
N SER A 21 10.57 -5.28 0.74
CA SER A 21 10.84 -5.78 -0.63
C SER A 21 9.62 -5.64 -1.55
N ILE A 22 8.44 -6.06 -1.09
CA ILE A 22 7.20 -5.98 -1.87
C ILE A 22 6.83 -4.52 -2.16
N SER A 23 6.98 -3.66 -1.16
CA SER A 23 6.62 -2.24 -1.30
C SER A 23 7.55 -1.49 -2.24
N ASP A 24 8.84 -1.82 -2.23
CA ASP A 24 9.83 -1.25 -3.16
C ASP A 24 9.51 -1.66 -4.61
N GLU A 25 9.25 -2.94 -4.85
CA GLU A 25 8.86 -3.46 -6.17
C GLU A 25 7.58 -2.80 -6.72
N LEU A 26 6.57 -2.60 -5.87
CA LEU A 26 5.32 -1.94 -6.28
C LEU A 26 5.51 -0.43 -6.52
N LYS A 27 6.34 0.25 -5.74
CA LYS A 27 6.68 1.66 -5.96
C LYS A 27 7.40 1.85 -7.30
N ASP A 28 8.35 0.96 -7.62
CA ASP A 28 9.05 0.94 -8.90
C ASP A 28 8.11 0.65 -10.08
N ALA A 29 7.06 -0.16 -9.87
CA ALA A 29 6.01 -0.40 -10.85
C ALA A 29 5.02 0.77 -11.01
N GLY A 30 5.16 1.85 -10.23
CA GLY A 30 4.40 3.09 -10.36
C GLY A 30 3.13 3.17 -9.51
N PHE A 31 2.95 2.25 -8.56
CA PHE A 31 1.85 2.29 -7.60
C PHE A 31 2.11 3.33 -6.49
N GLU A 32 1.02 3.85 -5.92
CA GLU A 32 1.05 4.50 -4.61
C GLU A 32 0.78 3.42 -3.55
N VAL A 33 1.80 3.15 -2.71
CA VAL A 33 1.80 2.00 -1.79
C VAL A 33 1.58 2.47 -0.36
N PHE A 34 0.64 1.82 0.32
CA PHE A 34 0.41 1.89 1.76
C PHE A 34 0.84 0.57 2.38
N GLU A 35 1.46 0.63 3.55
CA GLU A 35 2.10 -0.51 4.22
C GLU A 35 1.38 -0.79 5.55
N ALA A 36 1.21 -2.06 5.91
CA ALA A 36 0.68 -2.48 7.19
C ALA A 36 1.36 -3.76 7.68
N VAL A 37 1.80 -3.79 8.94
CA VAL A 37 2.45 -4.99 9.52
C VAL A 37 1.46 -5.98 10.13
N ASN A 38 0.18 -5.68 10.10
CA ASN A 38 -0.89 -6.55 10.58
C ASN A 38 -2.27 -6.08 10.06
N ALA A 39 -3.30 -6.89 10.35
CA ALA A 39 -4.67 -6.59 9.95
C ALA A 39 -5.25 -5.33 10.62
N ASP A 40 -4.91 -5.03 11.87
CA ASP A 40 -5.44 -3.86 12.58
C ASP A 40 -4.96 -2.56 11.93
N GLU A 41 -3.69 -2.50 11.54
CA GLU A 41 -3.14 -1.37 10.78
C GLU A 41 -3.74 -1.29 9.38
N ALA A 42 -3.91 -2.42 8.70
CA ALA A 42 -4.52 -2.48 7.38
C ALA A 42 -5.96 -1.92 7.39
N ILE A 43 -6.77 -2.29 8.40
CA ILE A 43 -8.14 -1.79 8.54
C ILE A 43 -8.15 -0.27 8.75
N ARG A 44 -7.22 0.28 9.55
CA ARG A 44 -7.11 1.75 9.71
C ARG A 44 -6.81 2.45 8.39
N HIS A 45 -6.01 1.86 7.51
CA HIS A 45 -5.81 2.39 6.17
C HIS A 45 -7.11 2.39 5.36
N LEU A 46 -7.90 1.31 5.41
CA LEU A 46 -9.16 1.23 4.67
C LEU A 46 -10.20 2.23 5.17
N ASP A 47 -10.34 2.41 6.48
CA ASP A 47 -11.30 3.35 7.07
C ASP A 47 -11.04 4.80 6.64
N VAL A 48 -9.76 5.18 6.46
CA VAL A 48 -9.37 6.52 5.97
C VAL A 48 -9.72 6.73 4.49
N HIS A 49 -9.87 5.66 3.72
CA HIS A 49 -10.11 5.72 2.27
C HIS A 49 -11.57 5.38 1.88
N GLN A 50 -12.49 5.26 2.84
CA GLN A 50 -13.94 5.01 2.61
C GLN A 50 -14.74 6.26 2.16
N GLY A 51 -14.08 7.27 1.58
CA GLY A 51 -14.68 8.54 1.15
C GLY A 51 -14.94 8.64 -0.34
#